data_AF-A0A080M9D2-F1
#
_entry.id   AF-A0A080M9D2-F1
#
_cell.length_a   1.000
_cell.length_b   1.000
_cell.length_c   1.000
_cell.angle_alpha   90.00
_cell.angle_beta   90.00
_cell.angle_gamma   90.00
#
_symmetry.space_group_name_H-M   'P 1'
#
loop_
_entity.id
_entity.type
_entity.pdbx_description
1 polymer ?
#
loop_
_entity_poly.entity_id
_entity_poly.type
_entity_poly.pdbx_seq_one_letter_code
_entity_poly.pdbx_strand_id
1 'polypeptide(L)' 'MGKVQSDDYWSGTAYAPDPASNAWNFNTNNGNQNNNHQNNELFAWAVRPGG' A
#
# COMPACT_ATOMS: atom_id res chain seq x y z
N MET A 1 -1.67 -0.48 20.81
CA MET A 1 -2.11 -1.50 19.84
C MET A 1 -2.70 -0.75 18.65
N GLY A 2 -1.95 -0.64 17.55
CA GLY A 2 -2.38 0.13 16.37
C GLY A 2 -3.56 -0.56 15.69
N LYS A 3 -4.61 0.18 15.36
CA LYS A 3 -5.65 -0.30 14.46
C LYS A 3 -5.02 -0.44 13.08
N VAL A 4 -4.90 -1.67 12.59
CA VAL A 4 -4.67 -1.96 11.16
C VAL A 4 -5.69 -1.16 10.34
N GLN A 5 -5.21 -0.29 9.46
CA GLN A 5 -6.05 0.50 8.56
C GLN A 5 -6.74 -0.47 7.58
N SER A 6 -8.07 -0.51 7.60
CA SER A 6 -8.88 -1.58 7.01
C SER A 6 -9.07 -1.48 5.48
N ASP A 7 -8.66 -0.36 4.87
CA ASP A 7 -9.07 -0.01 3.51
C ASP A 7 -7.91 0.32 2.56
N ASP A 8 -6.71 0.46 3.11
CA ASP A 8 -5.51 0.77 2.33
C ASP A 8 -4.67 -0.50 2.14
N TYR A 9 -4.29 -0.76 0.90
CA TYR A 9 -3.50 -1.94 0.51
C TYR A 9 -2.21 -1.51 -0.17
N TRP A 10 -1.10 -2.15 0.20
CA TRP A 10 0.18 -1.97 -0.49
C TRP A 10 0.10 -2.50 -1.94
N SER A 11 0.60 -1.71 -2.90
CA SER A 11 0.67 -2.11 -4.32
C SER A 11 1.98 -2.82 -4.72
N GLY A 12 2.89 -3.05 -3.76
CA GLY A 12 4.22 -3.62 -4.02
C GLY A 12 5.18 -2.68 -4.76
N THR A 13 4.82 -1.42 -4.97
CA THR A 13 5.62 -0.44 -5.71
C THR A 13 6.18 0.62 -4.76
N ALA A 14 7.50 0.84 -4.77
CA ALA A 14 8.13 1.92 -4.03
C ALA A 14 7.79 3.30 -4.61
N TYR A 15 7.71 4.33 -3.76
CA TYR A 15 7.45 5.70 -4.22
C TYR A 15 8.74 6.32 -4.77
N ALA A 16 8.82 6.54 -6.08
CA ALA A 16 10.08 6.90 -6.76
C ALA A 16 10.82 8.13 -6.19
N PRO A 17 10.15 9.22 -5.76
CA PRO A 17 10.84 10.36 -5.15
C PRO A 17 11.49 10.07 -3.79
N ASP A 18 10.99 9.08 -3.04
CA ASP A 18 11.58 8.62 -1.77
C ASP A 18 11.34 7.11 -1.59
N PRO A 19 12.13 6.27 -2.28
CA PRO A 19 11.91 4.83 -2.32
C PRO A 19 12.40 4.13 -1.05
N ALA A 20 13.16 4.81 -0.20
CA ALA A 20 13.66 4.28 1.07
C ALA A 20 12.61 4.40 2.18
N SER A 21 11.79 5.46 2.13
CA SER A 21 10.81 5.75 3.19
C SER A 21 9.39 5.40 2.80
N ASN A 22 9.02 5.58 1.52
CA ASN A 22 7.63 5.56 1.06
C ASN A 22 7.33 4.47 0.03
N ALA A 23 6.09 3.98 0.03
CA ALA A 23 5.54 3.07 -0.97
C ALA A 23 4.14 3.51 -1.38
N TRP A 24 3.70 3.03 -2.54
CA TRP A 24 2.34 3.27 -3.05
C TRP A 24 1.33 2.36 -2.35
N ASN A 25 0.24 2.96 -1.88
CA ASN A 25 -0.95 2.27 -1.43
C ASN A 25 -2.15 2.61 -2.30
N PHE A 26 -3.14 1.73 -2.26
CA PHE A 26 -4.42 1.86 -2.92
C PHE A 26 -5.54 1.75 -1.89
N ASN A 27 -6.46 2.70 -1.90
CA ASN A 27 -7.62 2.68 -1.04
C ASN A 27 -8.79 2.00 -1.76
N THR A 28 -9.25 0.86 -1.25
CA THR A 28 -10.34 0.11 -1.89
C THR A 28 -11.73 0.73 -1.70
N ASN A 29 -11.90 1.63 -0.72
CA ASN A 29 -13.19 2.26 -0.46
C ASN A 29 -13.51 3.38 -1.45
N ASN A 30 -12.51 4.11 -1.93
CA ASN A 30 -12.71 5.25 -2.84
C ASN A 30 -11.88 5.17 -4.14
N GLY A 31 -10.99 4.19 -4.28
CA GLY A 31 -10.16 4.01 -5.47
C GLY A 31 -8.95 4.95 -5.56
N ASN A 32 -8.64 5.70 -4.50
CA ASN A 32 -7.50 6.62 -4.51
C ASN A 32 -6.17 5.88 -4.39
N GLN A 33 -5.16 6.42 -5.08
CA GLN A 33 -3.77 5.99 -4.97
C GLN A 33 -2.97 7.05 -4.21
N ASN A 34 -2.29 6.66 -3.12
CA ASN A 34 -1.48 7.55 -2.29
C ASN A 34 -0.10 6.95 -2.01
N ASN A 35 0.84 7.75 -1.51
CA ASN A 35 2.08 7.25 -0.92
C ASN A 35 1.98 7.29 0.61
N ASN A 36 2.60 6.30 1.27
CA ASN A 36 2.74 6.26 2.73
C ASN A 36 4.08 5.67 3.13
N HIS A 37 4.47 5.91 4.38
CA HIS A 37 5.65 5.31 4.98
C HIS A 37 5.57 3.78 4.97
N GLN A 38 6.65 3.11 4.56
CA GLN A 38 6.75 1.65 4.50
C GLN A 38 6.59 0.97 5.87
N ASN A 39 6.77 1.72 6.97
CA ASN A 39 6.57 1.24 8.33
C ASN A 39 5.08 1.18 8.74
N ASN A 40 4.15 1.65 7.89
CA ASN A 40 2.72 1.55 8.16
C ASN A 40 2.24 0.11 7.96
N GLU A 41 1.53 -0.41 8.97
CA GLU A 41 0.92 -1.74 8.95
C GLU A 41 -0.34 -1.75 8.07
N LEU A 42 -0.14 -1.88 6.75
CA LEU A 42 -1.21 -2.08 5.76
C LEU A 42 -1.24 -3.52 5.26
N PHE A 43 -2.40 -3.96 4.78
CA PHE A 43 -2.51 -5.23 4.08
C PHE A 43 -1.78 -5.19 2.73
N ALA A 44 -1.19 -6.31 2.31
CA ALA A 44 -0.60 -6.43 0.98
C ALA A 44 -1.50 -7.30 0.09
N TRP A 45 -1.77 -6.86 -1.13
CA TRP A 45 -2.53 -7.63 -2.11
C TRP A 45 -1.60 -8.34 -3.09
N ALA A 46 -1.46 -9.66 -2.95
CA ALA A 46 -0.68 -10.47 -3.88
C ALA A 46 -1.48 -10.74 -5.17
N VAL A 47 -0.98 -10.29 -6.32
CA VAL A 47 -1.56 -10.60 -7.63
C VAL A 47 -1.01 -11.94 -8.11
N ARG A 48 -1.89 -12.92 -8.35
CA ARG A 48 -1.52 -14.17 -9.02
C ARG A 48 -1.74 -14.00 -10.53
N PRO A 49 -0.74 -14.28 -11.38
CA PRO A 49 -0.98 -14.33 -12.82
C PRO A 49 -1.99 -15.44 -13.14
N GLY A 50 -3.00 -15.11 -13.95
CA GLY A 50 -3.96 -16.10 -14.46
C GLY A 50 -3.29 -16.97 -15.50
N GLY A 51 -3.09 -18.24 -15.18
CA GLY A 51 -2.59 -19.29 -16.09
C GLY A 51 -3.64 -20.36 -16.32
#